data_AF-A0A970GLH2-F1
#
_entry.id   AF-A0A970GLH2-F1
#
_cell.length_a   1.000
_cell.length_b   1.000
_cell.length_c   1.000
_cell.angle_alpha   90.00
_cell.angle_beta   90.00
_cell.angle_gamma   90.00
#
_symmetry.space_group_name_H-M   'P 1'
#
loop_
_entity.id
_entity.type
_entity.pdbx_description
1 polymer ?
#
loop_
_entity_poly.entity_id
_entity_poly.type
_entity_poly.pdbx_seq_one_letter_code
_entity_poly.pdbx_strand_id
1 'polypeptide(L)'
;MNGRQLWTSIRDVLNRQLRLFEEEEETDELDNEDVVREAHQEWVGARNFFDNVTDPALVDYAIYAMQAAEKRYMYLLKRARDRDGDA
;
A
#
# COMPACT_ATOMS: atom_id res chain seq x y z
N MET A 1 14.21 19.35 4.14
CA MET A 1 13.38 18.39 4.91
C MET A 1 13.82 16.99 4.52
N ASN A 2 14.14 16.12 5.49
CA ASN A 2 14.63 14.77 5.20
C ASN A 2 13.46 13.86 4.80
N GLY A 3 13.64 13.02 3.76
CA GLY A 3 12.61 12.11 3.26
C GLY A 3 11.97 11.23 4.35
N ARG A 4 12.74 10.87 5.39
CA ARG A 4 12.22 10.16 6.57
C ARG A 4 11.11 10.89 7.33
N GLN A 5 11.17 12.22 7.45
CA GLN A 5 10.15 13.00 8.16
C GLN A 5 8.90 13.25 7.30
N LEU A 6 9.09 13.38 5.99
CA LEU A 6 7.98 13.44 5.05
C LEU A 6 7.20 12.11 5.08
N TRP A 7 7.92 10.99 5.08
CA TRP A 7 7.34 9.65 5.14
C TRP A 7 6.59 9.38 6.44
N THR A 8 7.07 9.86 7.60
CA THR A 8 6.33 9.72 8.86
C THR A 8 5.01 10.49 8.83
N SER A 9 5.01 11.72 8.34
CA SER A 9 3.78 12.51 8.24
C SER A 9 2.80 11.95 7.20
N ILE A 10 3.31 11.48 6.07
CA ILE A 10 2.51 10.81 5.05
C ILE A 10 1.92 9.50 5.59
N ARG A 11 2.71 8.69 6.31
CA ARG A 11 2.26 7.46 6.98
C ARG A 11 1.17 7.72 8.01
N ASP A 12 1.29 8.79 8.79
CA ASP A 12 0.31 9.13 9.82
C ASP A 12 -1.02 9.62 9.21
N VAL A 13 -0.96 10.33 8.09
CA VAL A 13 -2.15 10.72 7.31
C VAL A 13 -2.77 9.50 6.64
N LEU A 14 -1.96 8.64 6.02
CA LEU A 14 -2.41 7.38 5.40
C LEU A 14 -3.05 6.43 6.38
N ASN A 15 -2.47 6.20 7.55
CA ASN A 15 -3.06 5.35 8.58
C ASN A 15 -4.43 5.86 9.05
N ARG A 16 -4.65 7.18 9.01
CA ARG A 16 -5.94 7.79 9.32
C ARG A 16 -6.94 7.62 8.17
N GLN A 17 -6.46 7.72 6.93
CA GLN A 17 -7.26 7.59 5.71
C GLN A 17 -7.64 6.13 5.42
N LEU A 18 -6.76 5.17 5.72
CA LEU A 18 -6.96 3.73 5.54
C LEU A 18 -8.14 3.22 6.40
N ARG A 19 -8.31 3.79 7.60
CA ARG A 19 -9.47 3.55 8.47
C ARG A 19 -10.81 3.98 7.87
N LEU A 20 -10.81 4.87 6.87
CA LEU A 20 -12.04 5.36 6.24
C LEU A 20 -12.45 4.53 5.02
N PHE A 21 -11.60 3.63 4.53
CA PHE A 21 -11.87 2.80 3.37
C PHE A 21 -12.16 1.33 3.75
N GLU A 22 -12.64 1.09 4.97
CA GLU A 22 -12.90 -0.26 5.48
C GLU A 22 -14.19 -0.90 4.95
N GLU A 23 -14.82 -0.34 3.92
CA GLU A 23 -16.02 -0.92 3.29
C GLU A 23 -15.82 -1.05 1.78
N GLU A 24 -15.59 -2.28 1.32
CA GLU A 24 -16.16 -2.90 0.11
C GLU A 24 -15.73 -4.39 0.04
N GLU A 25 -16.67 -5.30 0.30
CA GLU A 25 -16.65 -6.73 -0.09
C GLU A 25 -16.85 -6.81 -1.63
N GLU A 26 -16.46 -7.80 -2.44
CA GLU A 26 -16.08 -9.21 -2.30
C GLU A 26 -15.39 -9.60 -3.63
N THR A 27 -14.22 -10.24 -3.63
CA THR A 27 -13.80 -11.17 -4.71
C THR A 27 -12.89 -12.24 -4.11
N ASP A 28 -13.35 -13.49 -4.18
CA ASP A 28 -12.74 -14.59 -3.44
C ASP A 28 -11.46 -15.17 -4.11
N GLU A 29 -11.12 -14.70 -5.32
CA GLU A 29 -10.08 -15.29 -6.18
C GLU A 29 -8.65 -14.72 -6.00
N LEU A 30 -8.46 -13.67 -5.21
CA LEU A 30 -7.19 -12.90 -5.15
C LEU A 30 -6.23 -13.33 -4.03
N ASP A 31 -6.47 -14.44 -3.35
CA ASP A 31 -5.88 -14.70 -2.03
C ASP A 31 -4.99 -15.96 -2.03
N ASN A 32 -4.02 -15.95 -2.93
CA ASN A 32 -2.88 -16.87 -2.96
C ASN A 32 -1.65 -16.13 -2.41
N GLU A 33 -0.76 -16.82 -1.70
CA GLU A 33 0.52 -16.27 -1.19
C GLU A 33 1.30 -15.53 -2.29
N ASP A 34 1.20 -15.98 -3.53
CA ASP A 34 1.78 -15.32 -4.70
C ASP A 34 1.22 -13.91 -4.94
N VAL A 35 -0.08 -13.68 -4.70
CA VAL A 35 -0.73 -12.37 -4.89
C VAL A 35 -0.32 -11.40 -3.78
N VAL A 36 -0.17 -11.89 -2.55
CA VAL A 36 0.38 -11.10 -1.42
C VAL A 36 1.82 -10.68 -1.75
N ARG A 37 2.63 -11.62 -2.25
CA ARG A 37 4.02 -11.37 -2.64
C ARG A 37 4.11 -10.39 -3.81
N GLU A 38 3.24 -10.50 -4.80
CA GLU A 38 3.16 -9.56 -5.93
C GLU A 38 2.80 -8.15 -5.45
N ALA A 39 1.76 -8.01 -4.62
CA ALA A 39 1.36 -6.73 -4.06
C ALA A 39 2.47 -6.09 -3.21
N HIS A 40 3.24 -6.90 -2.47
CA HIS A 40 4.43 -6.41 -1.77
C HIS A 40 5.50 -5.89 -2.73
N GLN A 41 5.79 -6.61 -3.81
CA GLN A 41 6.75 -6.18 -4.82
C GLN A 41 6.31 -4.88 -5.51
N GLU A 42 5.03 -4.76 -5.83
CA GLU A 42 4.42 -3.55 -6.39
C GLU A 42 4.58 -2.35 -5.43
N TRP A 43 4.30 -2.55 -4.14
CA TRP A 43 4.47 -1.51 -3.13
C TRP A 43 5.94 -1.06 -2.98
N VAL A 44 6.88 -2.01 -2.93
CA VAL A 44 8.32 -1.70 -2.89
C VAL A 44 8.74 -0.93 -4.16
N GLY A 45 8.25 -1.34 -5.33
CA GLY A 45 8.51 -0.66 -6.60
C GLY A 45 7.97 0.78 -6.61
N ALA A 46 6.72 0.98 -6.20
CA ALA A 46 6.09 2.30 -6.14
C ALA A 46 6.78 3.22 -5.12
N ARG A 47 7.21 2.67 -3.98
CA ARG A 47 8.02 3.39 -2.99
C ARG A 47 9.37 3.80 -3.56
N ASN A 48 10.07 2.91 -4.24
CA ASN A 48 11.34 3.23 -4.88
C ASN A 48 11.17 4.32 -5.95
N PHE A 49 10.07 4.28 -6.72
CA PHE A 49 9.73 5.32 -7.68
C PHE A 49 9.51 6.66 -6.99
N PHE A 50 8.71 6.71 -5.92
CA PHE A 50 8.50 7.92 -5.11
C PHE A 50 9.80 8.47 -4.50
N ASP A 51 10.68 7.60 -3.99
CA ASP A 51 11.94 8.03 -3.37
C ASP A 51 12.93 8.62 -4.40
N ASN A 52 12.78 8.29 -5.69
CA ASN A 52 13.70 8.71 -6.77
C ASN A 52 13.07 9.67 -7.79
N VAL A 53 11.77 9.97 -7.71
CA VAL A 53 11.13 10.88 -8.66
C VAL A 53 11.66 12.31 -8.47
N THR A 54 12.22 12.87 -9.53
CA THR A 54 12.76 14.25 -9.53
C THR A 54 11.91 15.21 -10.36
N ASP A 55 11.04 14.69 -11.22
CA ASP A 55 10.12 15.50 -12.02
C ASP A 55 8.95 15.97 -11.15
N PRO A 56 8.78 17.29 -10.91
CA PRO A 56 7.67 17.82 -10.11
C PRO A 56 6.29 17.41 -10.63
N ALA A 57 6.13 17.23 -11.96
CA ALA A 57 4.86 16.83 -12.56
C ALA A 57 4.48 15.37 -12.26
N LEU A 58 5.44 14.55 -11.82
CA LEU A 58 5.25 13.13 -11.50
C LEU A 58 5.17 12.85 -10.00
N VAL A 59 5.44 13.85 -9.14
CA VAL A 59 5.43 13.66 -7.68
C VAL A 59 4.05 13.24 -7.19
N ASP A 60 2.99 13.92 -7.64
CA ASP A 60 1.62 13.57 -7.25
C ASP A 60 1.27 12.14 -7.69
N TYR A 61 1.63 11.78 -8.92
CA TYR A 61 1.45 10.41 -9.42
C TYR A 61 2.20 9.39 -8.56
N ALA A 62 3.46 9.67 -8.20
CA ALA A 62 4.26 8.79 -7.37
C ALA A 62 3.67 8.61 -5.96
N ILE A 63 3.10 9.66 -5.37
CA ILE A 63 2.37 9.60 -4.11
C ILE A 63 1.16 8.68 -4.26
N TYR A 64 0.30 8.92 -5.24
CA TYR A 64 -0.91 8.11 -5.47
C TYR A 64 -0.59 6.64 -5.72
N ALA A 65 0.41 6.35 -6.56
CA ALA A 65 0.81 4.99 -6.88
C ALA A 65 1.34 4.25 -5.64
N MET A 66 2.19 4.90 -4.83
CA MET A 66 2.71 4.33 -3.59
C MET A 66 1.57 4.04 -2.59
N GLN A 67 0.64 4.98 -2.42
CA GLN A 67 -0.50 4.84 -1.51
C GLN A 67 -1.46 3.72 -1.93
N ALA A 68 -1.75 3.63 -3.23
CA ALA A 68 -2.62 2.58 -3.77
C ALA A 68 -2.00 1.19 -3.57
N ALA A 69 -0.71 1.03 -3.89
CA ALA A 69 -0.01 -0.23 -3.72
C ALA A 69 0.12 -0.64 -2.23
N GLU A 70 0.40 0.32 -1.33
CA GLU A 70 0.43 0.08 0.12
C GLU A 70 -0.93 -0.44 0.62
N LYS A 71 -2.02 0.23 0.24
CA LYS A 71 -3.37 -0.15 0.64
C LYS A 71 -3.73 -1.56 0.14
N ARG A 72 -3.40 -1.88 -1.12
CA ARG A 72 -3.64 -3.21 -1.70
C ARG A 72 -2.86 -4.29 -0.94
N TYR A 73 -1.58 -4.07 -0.66
CA TYR A 73 -0.76 -5.03 0.09
C TYR A 73 -1.28 -5.25 1.52
N MET A 74 -1.60 -4.18 2.25
CA MET A 74 -2.11 -4.27 3.63
C MET A 74 -3.45 -5.01 3.71
N TYR A 75 -4.34 -4.77 2.75
CA TYR A 75 -5.61 -5.48 2.64
C TYR A 75 -5.40 -6.99 2.44
N LEU A 76 -4.56 -7.37 1.47
CA LEU A 76 -4.25 -8.78 1.19
C LEU A 76 -3.56 -9.46 2.37
N LEU A 77 -2.65 -8.77 3.06
CA LEU A 77 -1.97 -9.30 4.24
C LEU A 77 -2.92 -9.53 5.42
N LYS A 78 -3.88 -8.61 5.66
CA LYS A 78 -4.93 -8.79 6.68
C LYS A 78 -5.76 -10.03 6.39
N ARG A 79 -6.19 -10.18 5.13
CA ARG A 79 -7.02 -11.29 4.68
C ARG A 79 -6.33 -12.65 4.78
N ALA A 80 -5.07 -12.74 4.35
CA ALA A 80 -4.28 -13.97 4.46
C ALA A 80 -4.13 -14.43 5.91
N ARG A 81 -3.89 -13.49 6.85
CA ARG A 81 -3.79 -13.80 8.28
C ARG A 81 -5.12 -14.24 8.89
N ASP A 82 -6.22 -13.61 8.50
CA ASP A 82 -7.54 -13.94 9.03
C ASP A 82 -7.94 -15.38 8.62
N ARG A 83 -7.50 -15.88 7.45
CA ARG A 83 -7.64 -17.29 7.05
C ARG A 83 -6.78 -18.26 7.86
N ASP A 84 -5.50 -17.95 8.11
CA ASP A 84 -4.61 -18.81 8.90
C ASP A 84 -5.07 -18.97 10.35
N GLY A 85 -5.86 -18.03 10.87
CA GLY A 85 -6.44 -18.07 12.21
C GLY A 85 -7.74 -18.88 12.33
N ASP A 86 -8.44 -19.12 11.20
CA ASP A 86 -9.70 -19.86 11.13
C ASP A 86 -9.51 -21.35 10.71
N ALA A 87 -8.27 -21.77 10.43
CA ALA A 87 -7.87 -23.14 10.08
C ALA A 87 -7.36 -23.94 11.30
#